data_AF-A0A0V8JNF3-F1
#
_entry.id   AF-A0A0V8JNF3-F1
#
_cell.length_a   1.000
_cell.length_b   1.000
_cell.length_c   1.000
_cell.angle_alpha   90.00
_cell.angle_beta   90.00
_cell.angle_gamma   90.00
#
_symmetry.space_group_name_H-M   'P 1'
#
loop_
_entity.id
_entity.type
_entity.pdbx_description
1 polymer ?
#
loop_
_entity_poly.entity_id
_entity_poly.type
_entity_poly.pdbx_seq_one_letter_code
_entity_poly.pdbx_strand_id
1 'polypeptide(L)' 'MELIRCKQDVVKKLNDYVEVHPPVILFKEGHFYSIKMDINYNWLALDEEGKEHILASNTRNIQDDYWFSYHFELC' A
#
# COMPACT_ATOMS: atom_id res chain seq x y z
N MET A 1 -0.30 -15.80 5.22
CA MET A 1 -0.90 -14.58 4.64
C MET A 1 -0.65 -13.50 5.65
N GLU A 2 0.06 -12.45 5.26
CA GLU A 2 0.32 -11.31 6.13
C GLU A 2 -0.77 -10.26 5.87
N LEU A 3 -1.24 -9.63 6.95
CA LEU A 3 -2.24 -8.57 6.90
C LEU A 3 -1.58 -7.29 7.36
N ILE A 4 -1.98 -6.19 6.73
CA ILE A 4 -1.56 -4.86 7.14
C ILE A 4 -2.80 -4.06 7.49
N ARG A 5 -2.67 -3.15 8.45
CA ARG A 5 -3.69 -2.16 8.72
C ARG A 5 -3.25 -0.82 8.15
N CYS A 6 -4.17 -0.17 7.45
CA CYS A 6 -3.95 1.16 6.93
C CYS A 6 -4.15 2.19 8.04
N LYS A 7 -3.15 3.05 8.26
CA LYS A 7 -3.14 4.08 9.32
C LYS A 7 -3.78 5.39 8.89
N GLN A 8 -3.85 5.65 7.58
CA GLN A 8 -4.38 6.88 7.00
C GLN A 8 -4.84 6.62 5.56
N ASP A 9 -5.84 7.35 5.06
CA ASP A 9 -6.32 7.18 3.68
C ASP A 9 -5.19 7.38 2.66
N VAL A 10 -4.94 6.35 1.84
CA VAL A 10 -4.00 6.41 0.73
C VAL A 10 -4.78 6.68 -0.54
N VAL A 11 -4.53 7.85 -1.13
CA VAL A 11 -5.13 8.26 -2.40
C VAL A 11 -4.22 7.93 -3.58
N LYS A 12 -4.84 7.65 -4.73
CA LYS A 12 -4.14 7.46 -5.99
C LYS A 12 -3.49 8.76 -6.41
N LYS A 13 -2.16 8.75 -6.50
CA LYS A 13 -1.36 9.82 -7.11
C LYS A 13 -0.86 9.33 -8.48
N LEU A 14 -1.02 10.15 -9.52
CA LEU A 14 -0.46 9.85 -10.85
C LEU A 14 1.03 10.23 -10.93
N ASN A 15 1.45 11.20 -10.13
CA ASN A 15 2.82 11.65 -9.94
C ASN A 15 2.91 12.41 -8.60
N ASP A 16 4.11 12.74 -8.12
CA ASP A 16 4.31 13.59 -6.91
C ASP A 16 3.48 14.89 -6.93
N TYR A 17 3.15 15.38 -8.13
CA TYR A 17 2.50 16.68 -8.36
C TYR A 17 1.09 16.59 -8.97
N VAL A 18 0.56 15.38 -9.22
CA VAL A 18 -0.73 15.22 -9.89
C VAL A 18 -1.68 14.37 -9.04
N GLU A 19 -2.57 15.07 -8.35
CA GLU A 19 -3.72 14.49 -7.66
C GLU A 19 -4.81 14.16 -8.69
N VAL A 20 -5.39 12.97 -8.61
CA VAL A 20 -6.51 12.57 -9.47
C VAL A 20 -7.76 13.28 -8.96
N HIS A 21 -8.52 13.94 -9.86
CA HIS A 21 -9.82 14.52 -9.54
C HIS A 21 -10.94 13.75 -10.27
N PRO A 22 -11.92 13.17 -9.55
CA PRO A 22 -12.06 13.15 -8.09
C PRO A 22 -11.02 12.25 -7.40
N PRO A 23 -10.66 12.52 -6.12
CA PRO A 23 -9.68 11.73 -5.38
C PRO A 23 -10.15 10.28 -5.27
N VAL A 24 -9.31 9.37 -5.76
CA VAL A 24 -9.57 7.92 -5.70
C VAL A 24 -8.83 7.36 -4.50
N ILE A 25 -9.57 6.97 -3.46
CA ILE A 25 -9.01 6.30 -2.29
C ILE A 25 -8.70 4.85 -2.68
N LEU A 26 -7.43 4.46 -2.54
CA LEU A 26 -6.98 3.08 -2.78
C LEU A 26 -7.08 2.27 -1.49
N PHE A 27 -6.59 2.83 -0.39
CA PHE A 27 -6.61 2.19 0.93
C PHE A 27 -7.26 3.12 1.94
N LYS A 28 -8.25 2.62 2.68
CA LYS A 28 -8.99 3.38 3.69
C LYS A 28 -8.34 3.26 5.05
N GLU A 29 -8.31 4.35 5.80
CA GLU A 29 -7.89 4.34 7.19
C GLU A 29 -8.69 3.30 8.01
N GLY A 30 -7.98 2.52 8.83
CA GLY A 30 -8.56 1.52 9.72
C GLY A 30 -8.94 0.20 9.04
N HIS A 31 -8.88 0.10 7.71
CA HIS A 31 -9.10 -1.16 7.00
C HIS A 31 -7.85 -2.04 7.00
N PHE A 32 -8.10 -3.35 6.84
CA PHE A 32 -7.07 -4.36 6.73
C PHE A 32 -6.94 -4.85 5.29
N TYR A 33 -5.70 -4.97 4.82
CA TYR A 33 -5.38 -5.38 3.47
C TYR A 33 -4.44 -6.58 3.50
N SER A 34 -4.63 -7.50 2.56
CA SER A 34 -3.72 -8.63 2.38
C SER A 34 -2.50 -8.19 1.59
N ILE A 35 -1.33 -8.63 2.04
CA ILE A 35 -0.08 -8.39 1.33
C ILE A 35 0.55 -9.70 0.85
N LYS A 36 1.28 -9.60 -0.26
CA LYS A 36 2.12 -10.67 -0.79
C LYS A 36 3.43 -10.10 -1.31
N MET A 37 4.48 -10.89 -1.26
CA MET A 37 5.76 -10.56 -1.87
C MET A 37 5.90 -11.28 -3.22
N ASP A 38 6.30 -10.55 -4.25
CA ASP A 38 6.59 -11.09 -5.58
C ASP A 38 8.05 -11.59 -5.68
N ILE A 39 8.40 -12.28 -6.77
CA ILE A 39 9.75 -12.83 -7.03
C ILE A 39 10.86 -11.77 -7.02
N ASN A 40 10.51 -10.50 -7.24
CA ASN A 40 11.43 -9.36 -7.24
C ASN A 40 11.57 -8.67 -5.88
N TYR A 41 11.09 -9.27 -4.79
CA TYR A 41 11.02 -8.62 -3.46
C TYR A 41 10.19 -7.33 -3.46
N ASN A 42 9.13 -7.32 -4.26
CA ASN A 42 8.14 -6.24 -4.25
C ASN A 42 6.95 -6.68 -3.40
N TRP A 43 6.57 -5.85 -2.44
CA TRP A 43 5.40 -6.06 -1.62
C TRP A 43 4.18 -5.46 -2.30
N LEU A 44 3.18 -6.30 -2.53
CA LEU A 44 1.95 -5.99 -3.23
C LEU A 44 0.78 -6.11 -2.26
N ALA A 45 -0.17 -5.18 -2.33
CA ALA A 45 -1.46 -5.25 -1.65
C ALA A 45 -2.60 -5.17 -2.65
N LEU A 46 -3.73 -5.79 -2.29
CA LEU A 46 -4.97 -5.68 -3.04
C LEU A 46 -5.83 -4.57 -2.45
N ASP A 47 -6.32 -3.66 -3.31
CA ASP A 47 -7.34 -2.69 -2.91
C ASP A 47 -8.76 -3.30 -2.90
N GLU A 48 -9.76 -2.50 -2.54
CA GLU A 48 -11.18 -2.91 -2.45
C GLU A 48 -11.78 -3.32 -3.81
N GLU A 49 -11.22 -2.88 -4.94
CA GLU A 49 -11.60 -3.31 -6.29
C GLU A 49 -10.81 -4.53 -6.78
N GLY A 50 -9.88 -5.04 -5.95
CA GLY A 50 -9.03 -6.20 -6.26
C GLY A 50 -7.88 -5.90 -7.22
N LYS A 51 -7.46 -4.64 -7.38
CA LYS A 51 -6.23 -4.34 -8.14
C LYS A 51 -5.02 -4.40 -7.22
N GLU A 52 -3.88 -4.75 -7.83
CA GLU A 52 -2.62 -4.91 -7.12
C GLU A 52 -1.83 -3.61 -7.13
N HIS A 53 -1.39 -3.18 -5.95
CA HIS A 53 -0.60 -2.00 -5.74
C HIS A 53 0.70 -2.34 -5.01
N ILE A 54 1.81 -1.78 -5.49
CA ILE A 54 3.11 -1.93 -4.84
C ILE A 54 3.18 -1.01 -3.62
N LEU A 55 3.44 -1.59 -2.45
CA LEU A 55 3.63 -0.85 -1.21
C LEU A 55 5.11 -0.62 -0.88
N ALA A 56 5.98 -1.55 -1.26
CA ALA A 56 7.42 -1.42 -1.11
C ALA A 56 8.11 -2.18 -2.24
N SER A 57 9.21 -1.63 -2.75
CA SER A 57 9.97 -2.23 -3.86
C SER A 57 11.36 -2.66 -3.42
N ASN A 58 11.84 -3.79 -3.94
CA ASN A 58 13.20 -4.29 -3.73
C ASN A 58 13.61 -4.40 -2.24
N THR A 59 12.69 -4.77 -1.35
CA THR A 59 12.97 -4.97 0.08
C THR A 59 12.43 -6.30 0.58
N ARG A 60 13.25 -7.00 1.36
CA ARG A 60 12.84 -8.24 2.04
C ARG A 60 11.97 -7.97 3.26
N ASN A 61 12.13 -6.80 3.86
CA ASN A 61 11.41 -6.41 5.05
C ASN A 61 10.64 -5.13 4.73
N ILE A 62 9.32 -5.27 4.68
CA ILE A 62 8.42 -4.17 4.33
C ILE A 62 8.45 -3.05 5.38
N GLN A 63 8.82 -3.35 6.63
CA GLN A 63 8.92 -2.36 7.70
C GLN A 63 10.11 -1.40 7.53
N ASP A 64 11.15 -1.80 6.76
CA ASP A 64 12.28 -0.92 6.43
C ASP A 64 11.89 0.17 5.41
N ASP A 65 10.76 0.01 4.72
CA ASP A 65 10.26 1.02 3.80
C ASP A 65 9.55 2.14 4.57
N TYR A 66 10.06 3.37 4.41
CA TYR A 66 9.50 4.54 5.11
C TYR A 66 8.07 4.83 4.69
N TRP A 67 7.75 4.70 3.40
CA TRP A 67 6.40 4.96 2.90
C TRP A 67 5.42 3.95 3.46
N PHE A 68 5.80 2.67 3.49
CA PHE A 68 5.01 1.63 4.14
C PHE A 68 4.81 1.93 5.63
N SER A 69 5.88 2.15 6.39
CA SER A 69 5.79 2.36 7.85
C SER A 69 4.99 3.62 8.21
N TYR A 70 4.97 4.62 7.33
CA TYR A 70 4.18 5.84 7.48
C TYR A 70 2.68 5.61 7.21
N HIS A 71 2.32 4.82 6.19
CA HIS A 71 0.92 4.60 5.79
C HIS A 71 0.28 3.35 6.41
N PHE A 72 1.07 2.36 6.81
CA PHE A 72 0.59 1.04 7.21
C PHE A 72 1.33 0.51 8.46
N GLU A 73 0.72 -0.47 9.11
CA GLU A 73 1.34 -1.32 10.14
C GLU A 73 1.14 -2.79 9.79
N LEU A 74 2.13 -3.62 10.10
CA LEU A 74 2.01 -5.07 10.00
C LEU A 74 1.23 -5.59 11.23
N CYS A 75 0.29 -6.51 11.01
CA CYS A 75 -0.51 -7.12 12.07
C CYS A 75 -0.07 -8.56 12.40
#